data_AF-A0A2X3IMS3-F1
#
_entry.id   AF-A0A2X3IMS3-F1
#
_cell.length_a   1.000
_cell.length_b   1.000
_cell.length_c   1.000
_cell.angle_alpha   90.00
_cell.angle_beta   90.00
_cell.angle_gamma   90.00
#
_symmetry.space_group_name_H-M   'P 1'
#
loop_
_entity.id
_entity.type
_entity.pdbx_description
1 polymer ?
#
loop_
_entity_poly.entity_id
_entity_poly.type
_entity_poly.pdbx_seq_one_letter_code
_entity_poly.pdbx_strand_id
1 'polypeptide(L)'
;MLTKDYLLQSFDGSEKPNEVTITSGLHNRYFYSNCSGDKSCDSAIPAGAMVFKAPSGFGSTPHSEFPRVELRATHNFVNGSEFDNEQRGSVYIVKNPSTRSIIFAQIHGDKPGGSEMLKLRWEDGAIVAGVKEHYGDPEKRTTLLSGVGLKEKIDYSIKAKGTESGMKVTVEASAGGKKASQTFDYPKQSWEGIQLYFKAGNYNQDKNKDGSEAVVAYSKLDVRYK
;
A
#
# COMPACT_ATOMS: atom_id res chain seq x y z
N MET A 1 17.28 -1.32 -4.75
CA MET A 1 16.05 -2.11 -4.87
C MET A 1 14.91 -1.18 -5.25
N LEU A 2 14.46 -0.29 -4.36
CA LEU A 2 13.37 0.69 -4.63
C LEU A 2 13.47 1.44 -5.97
N THR A 3 14.65 1.94 -6.35
CA THR A 3 14.86 2.76 -7.56
C THR A 3 14.64 2.04 -8.89
N LYS A 4 14.62 0.70 -8.91
CA LYS A 4 14.40 -0.11 -10.12
C LYS A 4 13.00 -0.70 -10.17
N ASP A 5 12.45 -0.99 -8.99
CA ASP A 5 11.24 -1.79 -8.86
C ASP A 5 9.97 -0.93 -8.70
N TYR A 6 10.10 0.37 -8.43
CA TYR A 6 8.98 1.25 -8.13
C TYR A 6 9.08 2.64 -8.77
N LEU A 7 7.91 3.20 -9.10
CA LEU A 7 7.68 4.64 -9.26
C LEU A 7 6.99 5.18 -8.00
N LEU A 8 7.17 6.46 -7.69
CA LEU A 8 6.48 7.12 -6.58
C LEU A 8 5.32 7.96 -7.12
N GLN A 9 4.09 7.62 -6.73
CA GLN A 9 2.95 8.50 -6.87
C GLN A 9 2.94 9.46 -5.67
N SER A 10 2.98 10.76 -5.91
CA SER A 10 3.04 11.82 -4.89
C SER A 10 2.34 13.08 -5.42
N PHE A 11 2.71 14.26 -4.91
CA PHE A 11 2.15 15.54 -5.33
C PHE A 11 3.21 16.47 -5.92
N ASP A 12 2.81 17.30 -6.87
CA ASP A 12 3.59 18.44 -7.34
C ASP A 12 3.45 19.67 -6.41
N GLY A 13 4.09 20.78 -6.78
CA GLY A 13 4.03 22.04 -6.02
C GLY A 13 2.64 22.69 -5.99
N SER A 14 1.71 22.23 -6.83
CA SER A 14 0.31 22.68 -6.89
C SER A 14 -0.66 21.71 -6.21
N GLU A 15 -0.13 20.76 -5.42
CA GLU A 15 -0.91 19.75 -4.68
C GLU A 15 -1.65 18.75 -5.59
N LYS A 16 -1.29 18.70 -6.88
CA LYS A 16 -1.85 17.75 -7.84
C LYS A 16 -1.02 16.48 -7.88
N PRO A 17 -1.64 15.32 -8.18
CA PRO A 17 -0.92 14.06 -8.30
C PRO A 17 0.16 14.13 -9.37
N ASN A 18 1.28 13.49 -9.06
CA ASN A 18 2.47 13.38 -9.89
C ASN A 18 3.04 11.97 -9.73
N GLU A 19 3.62 11.41 -10.80
CA GLU A 19 4.41 10.19 -10.73
C GLU A 19 5.90 10.51 -10.97
N VAL A 20 6.73 10.12 -10.00
CA VAL A 20 8.14 10.52 -9.90
C VAL A 20 9.02 9.28 -9.93
N THR A 21 10.10 9.33 -10.71
CA THR A 21 11.15 8.30 -10.67
C THR A 21 11.94 8.40 -9.38
N ILE A 22 12.13 7.28 -8.69
CA ILE A 22 12.85 7.24 -7.43
C ILE A 22 14.36 7.26 -7.69
N THR A 23 15.05 8.22 -7.09
CA THR A 23 16.52 8.30 -7.10
C THR A 23 17.04 8.21 -5.67
N SER A 24 18.34 7.95 -5.49
CA SER A 24 18.96 7.89 -4.15
C SER A 24 18.90 9.21 -3.38
N GLY A 25 18.71 10.33 -4.07
CA GLY A 25 18.58 11.65 -3.47
C GLY A 25 17.13 12.15 -3.39
N LEU A 26 16.13 11.35 -3.78
CA LEU A 26 14.74 11.77 -3.75
C LEU A 26 14.29 11.96 -2.29
N HIS A 27 14.09 13.21 -1.92
CA HIS A 27 13.61 13.62 -0.61
C HIS A 27 12.78 14.91 -0.75
N ASN A 28 11.58 14.94 -0.17
CA ASN A 28 10.73 16.12 -0.13
C ASN A 28 9.77 16.05 1.08
N ARG A 29 8.84 17.01 1.18
CA ARG A 29 7.90 17.11 2.31
C ARG A 29 6.89 15.96 2.43
N TYR A 30 6.79 15.10 1.42
CA TYR A 30 5.86 13.98 1.31
C TYR A 30 6.54 12.62 1.39
N PHE A 31 7.76 12.53 0.87
CA PHE A 31 8.55 11.32 0.85
C PHE A 31 9.97 11.63 1.31
N TYR A 32 10.33 11.08 2.48
CA TYR A 32 11.59 11.35 3.15
C TYR A 32 12.04 10.15 3.99
N SER A 33 13.27 10.18 4.50
CA SER A 33 13.73 9.19 5.48
C SER A 33 13.54 9.72 6.89
N ASN A 34 13.05 8.89 7.81
CA ASN A 34 13.04 9.23 9.22
C ASN A 34 14.49 9.47 9.67
N CYS A 35 14.75 10.67 10.17
CA CYS A 35 16.10 11.17 10.36
C CYS A 35 16.84 10.45 11.50
N SER A 36 18.16 10.34 11.37
CA SER A 36 19.07 9.80 12.40
C SER A 36 19.54 10.91 13.35
N GLY A 37 18.62 11.59 14.05
CA GLY A 37 18.99 12.44 15.19
C GLY A 37 18.60 13.93 15.19
N ASP A 38 17.71 14.41 14.31
CA ASP A 38 17.17 15.78 14.41
C ASP A 38 15.87 15.85 15.25
N LYS A 39 15.57 17.02 15.84
CA LYS A 39 14.39 17.25 16.73
C LYS A 39 13.02 16.99 16.08
N SER A 40 12.98 16.71 14.77
CA SER A 40 11.75 16.44 13.99
C SER A 40 11.51 14.95 13.72
N CYS A 41 12.38 14.03 14.15
CA CYS A 41 12.20 12.60 13.89
C CYS A 41 11.23 11.97 14.89
N ASP A 42 10.50 10.94 14.44
CA ASP A 42 9.69 10.14 15.36
C ASP A 42 10.57 9.06 16.00
N SER A 43 10.81 9.16 17.31
CA SER A 43 11.70 8.26 18.05
C SER A 43 11.17 6.83 18.16
N ALA A 44 9.89 6.60 17.91
CA ALA A 44 9.32 5.26 17.86
C ALA A 44 9.55 4.56 16.51
N ILE A 45 9.99 5.31 15.49
CA ILE A 45 10.19 4.81 14.13
C ILE A 45 11.70 4.63 13.90
N PRO A 46 12.15 3.50 13.32
CA PRO A 46 13.57 3.29 13.05
C PRO A 46 14.18 4.42 12.20
N ALA A 47 15.40 4.84 12.54
CA ALA A 47 16.16 5.75 11.69
C ALA A 47 16.38 5.13 10.30
N GLY A 48 16.26 5.94 9.26
CA GLY A 48 16.37 5.50 7.86
C GLY A 48 15.09 4.88 7.29
N ALA A 49 14.02 4.68 8.08
CA ALA A 49 12.74 4.24 7.54
C ALA A 49 12.21 5.23 6.50
N MET A 50 11.65 4.73 5.39
CA MET A 50 10.99 5.56 4.39
C MET A 50 9.66 6.05 4.94
N VAL A 51 9.40 7.35 4.88
CA VAL A 51 8.19 7.99 5.37
C VAL A 51 7.38 8.51 4.19
N PHE A 52 6.09 8.17 4.20
CA PHE A 52 5.07 8.56 3.24
C PHE A 52 4.02 9.42 3.95
N LYS A 53 4.02 10.71 3.68
CA LYS A 53 3.11 11.69 4.29
C LYS A 53 2.11 12.19 3.25
N ALA A 54 0.84 11.86 3.42
CA ALA A 54 -0.26 12.20 2.51
C ALA A 54 -1.31 13.06 3.25
N PRO A 55 -1.38 14.38 2.98
CA PRO A 55 -2.44 15.24 3.52
C PRO A 55 -3.83 14.85 2.99
N SER A 56 -4.88 15.09 3.78
CA SER A 56 -6.27 14.88 3.36
C SER A 56 -6.72 15.93 2.34
N GLY A 57 -7.65 15.53 1.45
CA GLY A 57 -8.25 16.44 0.47
C GLY A 57 -7.32 17.04 -0.59
N PHE A 58 -6.08 16.54 -0.69
CA PHE A 58 -5.18 16.84 -1.80
C PHE A 58 -5.67 16.15 -3.09
N GLY A 59 -5.15 16.57 -4.24
CA GLY A 59 -5.58 16.03 -5.53
C GLY A 59 -5.40 14.51 -5.61
N SER A 60 -6.25 13.84 -6.38
CA SER A 60 -6.23 12.39 -6.57
C SER A 60 -5.95 12.04 -8.03
N THR A 61 -5.30 10.90 -8.26
CA THR A 61 -5.07 10.39 -9.62
C THR A 61 -6.43 10.10 -10.29
N PRO A 62 -6.51 10.07 -11.64
CA PRO A 62 -7.73 9.62 -12.32
C PRO A 62 -8.28 8.32 -11.71
N HIS A 63 -9.61 8.27 -11.51
CA HIS A 63 -10.32 7.14 -10.91
C HIS A 63 -10.05 6.87 -9.42
N SER A 64 -9.46 7.84 -8.70
CA SER A 64 -9.44 7.87 -7.24
C SER A 64 -10.07 9.16 -6.74
N GLU A 65 -10.69 9.11 -5.57
CA GLU A 65 -11.13 10.32 -4.83
C GLU A 65 -10.17 10.68 -3.69
N PHE A 66 -9.10 9.90 -3.50
CA PHE A 66 -8.31 9.91 -2.27
C PHE A 66 -6.84 10.25 -2.55
N PRO A 67 -6.21 11.09 -1.71
CA PRO A 67 -4.81 11.48 -1.87
C PRO A 67 -3.86 10.33 -1.53
N ARG A 68 -2.70 10.28 -2.19
CA ARG A 68 -1.69 9.25 -1.92
C ARG A 68 -0.27 9.75 -2.06
N VAL A 69 0.60 9.16 -1.24
CA VAL A 69 2.04 9.13 -1.45
C VAL A 69 2.43 7.66 -1.38
N GLU A 70 2.55 7.03 -2.54
CA GLU A 70 2.52 5.57 -2.64
C GLU A 70 3.39 5.07 -3.79
N LEU A 71 4.13 4.01 -3.54
CA LEU A 71 4.93 3.33 -4.53
C LEU A 71 4.04 2.49 -5.44
N ARG A 72 4.27 2.54 -6.75
CA ARG A 72 3.69 1.68 -7.79
C ARG A 72 4.78 0.78 -8.35
N ALA A 73 4.67 -0.52 -8.16
CA ALA A 73 5.69 -1.45 -8.65
C ALA A 73 5.71 -1.45 -10.18
N THR A 74 6.88 -1.46 -10.82
CA THR A 74 7.04 -1.31 -12.29
C THR A 74 6.70 -2.59 -13.05
N HIS A 75 6.89 -3.76 -12.44
CA HIS A 75 6.58 -5.05 -13.03
C HIS A 75 5.11 -5.42 -12.83
N ASN A 76 4.45 -5.80 -13.94
CA ASN A 76 3.08 -6.25 -13.96
C ASN A 76 3.02 -7.79 -14.11
N PHE A 77 1.94 -8.39 -13.62
CA PHE A 77 1.59 -9.80 -13.81
C PHE A 77 0.10 -9.94 -14.15
N VAL A 78 -0.32 -11.06 -14.72
CA VAL A 78 -1.70 -11.24 -15.22
C VAL A 78 -2.29 -12.52 -14.66
N ASN A 79 -3.50 -12.44 -14.11
CA ASN A 79 -4.23 -13.63 -13.65
C ASN A 79 -4.42 -14.65 -14.80
N GLY A 80 -4.16 -15.93 -14.54
CA GLY A 80 -4.14 -16.97 -15.58
C GLY A 80 -2.77 -17.22 -16.22
N SER A 81 -1.70 -16.57 -15.74
CA SER A 81 -0.31 -16.86 -16.11
C SER A 81 0.41 -17.57 -14.96
N GLU A 82 1.47 -18.32 -15.25
CA GLU A 82 2.34 -18.87 -14.20
C GLU A 82 3.28 -17.80 -13.63
N PHE A 83 3.27 -17.62 -12.31
CA PHE A 83 4.19 -16.76 -11.56
C PHE A 83 4.15 -17.06 -10.06
N ASP A 84 5.20 -16.69 -9.32
CA ASP A 84 5.25 -16.69 -7.86
C ASP A 84 5.84 -15.35 -7.36
N ASN A 85 4.96 -14.36 -7.23
CA ASN A 85 5.31 -12.99 -6.90
C ASN A 85 5.01 -12.69 -5.44
N GLU A 86 5.82 -11.82 -4.82
CA GLU A 86 5.66 -11.51 -3.42
C GLU A 86 6.09 -10.08 -3.08
N GLN A 87 5.28 -9.38 -2.30
CA GLN A 87 5.65 -8.13 -1.63
C GLN A 87 5.66 -8.34 -0.12
N ARG A 88 6.71 -7.89 0.57
CA ARG A 88 6.82 -7.93 2.03
C ARG A 88 7.22 -6.58 2.59
N GLY A 89 6.66 -6.21 3.73
CA GLY A 89 7.01 -4.96 4.40
C GLY A 89 7.00 -5.04 5.92
N SER A 90 7.85 -4.21 6.54
CA SER A 90 7.80 -3.84 7.95
C SER A 90 7.34 -2.39 8.02
N VAL A 91 6.07 -2.18 8.31
CA VAL A 91 5.35 -0.90 8.21
C VAL A 91 4.89 -0.41 9.58
N TYR A 92 4.75 0.90 9.71
CA TYR A 92 4.25 1.61 10.89
C TYR A 92 3.22 2.63 10.45
N ILE A 93 2.07 2.66 11.11
CA ILE A 93 1.10 3.75 10.96
C ILE A 93 1.45 4.81 11.98
N VAL A 94 2.10 5.89 11.56
CA VAL A 94 2.69 6.89 12.46
C VAL A 94 1.64 7.90 12.92
N LYS A 95 0.79 8.34 11.99
CA LYS A 95 -0.30 9.30 12.21
C LYS A 95 -1.47 8.94 11.32
N ASN A 96 -2.68 8.97 11.87
CA ASN A 96 -3.91 8.71 11.13
C ASN A 96 -4.63 10.00 10.71
N PRO A 97 -5.35 9.99 9.58
CA PRO A 97 -6.27 11.06 9.20
C PRO A 97 -7.54 10.99 10.06
N SER A 98 -8.48 11.94 9.87
CA SER A 98 -9.73 11.99 10.63
C SER A 98 -10.59 10.74 10.44
N THR A 99 -10.59 10.15 9.23
CA THR A 99 -11.30 8.89 8.95
C THR A 99 -10.68 7.66 9.62
N ARG A 100 -9.47 7.80 10.18
CA ARG A 100 -8.69 6.72 10.82
C ARG A 100 -8.48 5.50 9.90
N SER A 101 -8.45 5.73 8.59
CA SER A 101 -8.39 4.69 7.58
C SER A 101 -7.27 5.00 6.57
N ILE A 102 -6.30 4.09 6.46
CA ILE A 102 -5.14 4.22 5.57
C ILE A 102 -4.89 2.88 4.89
N ILE A 103 -4.85 2.87 3.56
CA ILE A 103 -4.38 1.70 2.81
C ILE A 103 -2.86 1.82 2.69
N PHE A 104 -2.14 0.77 3.10
CA PHE A 104 -0.68 0.77 3.11
C PHE A 104 -0.06 -0.19 2.09
N ALA A 105 -0.78 -1.22 1.64
CA ALA A 105 -0.30 -2.13 0.60
C ALA A 105 -1.43 -2.64 -0.28
N GLN A 106 -1.14 -2.94 -1.55
CA GLN A 106 -2.17 -3.32 -2.52
C GLN A 106 -1.67 -4.28 -3.60
N ILE A 107 -2.63 -4.95 -4.25
CA ILE A 107 -2.52 -5.38 -5.64
C ILE A 107 -3.58 -4.60 -6.43
N HIS A 108 -3.16 -3.89 -7.46
CA HIS A 108 -4.01 -2.98 -8.25
C HIS A 108 -4.05 -3.40 -9.72
N GLY A 109 -5.22 -3.30 -10.37
CA GLY A 109 -5.37 -3.55 -11.80
C GLY A 109 -5.16 -2.30 -12.66
N ASP A 110 -4.46 -2.43 -13.77
CA ASP A 110 -4.17 -1.39 -14.75
C ASP A 110 -5.27 -1.35 -15.84
N LYS A 111 -6.46 -0.91 -15.47
CA LYS A 111 -7.60 -0.77 -16.38
C LYS A 111 -8.40 0.50 -16.04
N PRO A 112 -8.93 1.25 -17.02
CA PRO A 112 -9.77 2.42 -16.78
C PRO A 112 -10.93 2.11 -15.83
N GLY A 113 -11.12 2.93 -14.81
CA GLY A 113 -11.98 2.63 -13.66
C GLY A 113 -11.23 2.07 -12.46
N GLY A 114 -9.93 1.77 -12.61
CA GLY A 114 -8.93 1.62 -11.54
C GLY A 114 -9.42 0.88 -10.31
N SER A 115 -9.48 -0.44 -10.37
CA SER A 115 -9.99 -1.23 -9.25
C SER A 115 -8.86 -1.92 -8.50
N GLU A 116 -8.81 -1.72 -7.19
CA GLU A 116 -7.90 -2.47 -6.32
C GLU A 116 -8.42 -3.90 -6.15
N MET A 117 -7.61 -4.90 -6.52
CA MET A 117 -7.94 -6.31 -6.33
C MET A 117 -7.82 -6.72 -4.86
N LEU A 118 -6.76 -6.23 -4.21
CA LEU A 118 -6.48 -6.41 -2.78
C LEU A 118 -6.01 -5.08 -2.19
N LYS A 119 -6.52 -4.77 -1.00
CA LYS A 119 -6.09 -3.65 -0.15
C LYS A 119 -5.77 -4.16 1.24
N LEU A 120 -4.60 -3.85 1.76
CA LEU A 120 -4.30 -3.93 3.18
C LEU A 120 -4.42 -2.55 3.79
N ARG A 121 -5.29 -2.47 4.78
CA ARG A 121 -5.71 -1.23 5.42
C ARG A 121 -5.46 -1.32 6.91
N TRP A 122 -4.96 -0.24 7.48
CA TRP A 122 -5.14 0.03 8.90
C TRP A 122 -6.39 0.89 9.06
N GLU A 123 -7.38 0.39 9.79
CA GLU A 123 -8.66 1.06 10.03
C GLU A 123 -8.99 0.99 11.51
N ASP A 124 -8.89 2.14 12.19
CA ASP A 124 -9.18 2.27 13.62
C ASP A 124 -8.55 1.17 14.50
N GLY A 125 -7.27 0.90 14.27
CA GLY A 125 -6.53 -0.13 15.01
C GLY A 125 -6.73 -1.57 14.52
N ALA A 126 -7.47 -1.79 13.44
CA ALA A 126 -7.59 -3.08 12.78
C ALA A 126 -6.74 -3.16 11.50
N ILE A 127 -6.14 -4.32 11.24
CA ILE A 127 -5.58 -4.65 9.93
C ILE A 127 -6.65 -5.39 9.14
N VAL A 128 -7.10 -4.79 8.05
CA VAL A 128 -8.21 -5.27 7.23
C VAL A 128 -7.70 -5.59 5.83
N ALA A 129 -7.97 -6.81 5.36
CA ALA A 129 -7.84 -7.18 3.96
C ALA A 129 -9.17 -6.90 3.25
N GLY A 130 -9.13 -5.98 2.30
CA GLY A 130 -10.23 -5.70 1.40
C GLY A 130 -9.97 -6.30 0.03
N VAL A 131 -10.87 -7.16 -0.46
CA VAL A 131 -10.72 -7.84 -1.75
C VAL A 131 -11.91 -7.58 -2.66
N LYS A 132 -11.64 -7.56 -3.95
CA LYS A 132 -12.68 -7.62 -4.99
C LYS A 132 -12.46 -8.89 -5.77
N GLU A 133 -13.44 -9.79 -5.70
CA GLU A 133 -13.32 -11.11 -6.29
C GLU A 133 -13.15 -10.99 -7.80
N HIS A 134 -14.03 -10.25 -8.49
CA HIS A 134 -13.91 -9.89 -9.90
C HIS A 134 -13.62 -8.39 -10.09
N TYR A 135 -13.07 -8.04 -11.25
CA TYR A 135 -12.94 -6.65 -11.65
C TYR A 135 -14.31 -5.94 -11.63
N GLY A 136 -14.40 -4.83 -10.90
CA GLY A 136 -15.62 -4.03 -10.78
C GLY A 136 -16.52 -4.44 -9.60
N ASP A 137 -16.24 -5.56 -8.93
CA ASP A 137 -17.02 -5.97 -7.76
C ASP A 137 -16.92 -4.94 -6.61
N PRO A 138 -17.92 -4.92 -5.71
CA PRO A 138 -17.77 -4.24 -4.43
C PRO A 138 -16.68 -4.91 -3.59
N GLU A 139 -16.01 -4.12 -2.75
CA GLU A 139 -15.00 -4.62 -1.81
C GLU A 139 -15.65 -5.47 -0.71
N LYS A 140 -15.16 -6.70 -0.53
CA LYS A 140 -15.41 -7.55 0.63
C LYS A 140 -14.27 -7.38 1.63
N ARG A 141 -14.58 -7.10 2.90
CA ARG A 141 -13.57 -6.82 3.94
C ARG A 141 -13.48 -7.98 4.93
N THR A 142 -12.25 -8.33 5.30
CA THR A 142 -11.94 -9.32 6.34
C THR A 142 -10.93 -8.71 7.31
N THR A 143 -11.30 -8.62 8.58
CA THR A 143 -10.37 -8.20 9.64
C THR A 143 -9.39 -9.33 9.93
N LEU A 144 -8.10 -9.06 9.76
CA LEU A 144 -7.02 -10.00 10.05
C LEU A 144 -6.55 -9.88 11.50
N LEU A 145 -6.35 -8.65 11.97
CA LEU A 145 -5.88 -8.33 13.32
C LEU A 145 -6.65 -7.13 13.86
N SER A 146 -6.79 -7.06 15.19
CA SER A 146 -7.41 -5.94 15.90
C SER A 146 -6.52 -5.46 17.06
N GLY A 147 -6.67 -4.20 17.44
CA GLY A 147 -5.93 -3.58 18.53
C GLY A 147 -4.45 -3.38 18.21
N VAL A 148 -4.15 -2.99 16.97
CA VAL A 148 -2.82 -2.59 16.49
C VAL A 148 -2.71 -1.07 16.62
N GLY A 149 -1.89 -0.60 17.54
CA GLY A 149 -1.74 0.83 17.83
C GLY A 149 -1.01 1.61 16.74
N LEU A 150 -1.11 2.94 16.81
CA LEU A 150 -0.20 3.81 16.05
C LEU A 150 1.24 3.54 16.49
N LYS A 151 2.18 3.65 15.55
CA LYS A 151 3.62 3.42 15.70
C LYS A 151 3.98 1.99 16.13
N GLU A 152 3.01 1.09 16.18
CA GLU A 152 3.25 -0.33 16.34
C GLU A 152 3.78 -0.90 15.03
N LYS A 153 4.79 -1.79 15.13
CA LYS A 153 5.34 -2.46 13.96
C LYS A 153 4.35 -3.49 13.43
N ILE A 154 4.03 -3.39 12.16
CA ILE A 154 3.26 -4.37 11.40
C ILE A 154 4.21 -5.03 10.39
N ASP A 155 4.39 -6.34 10.50
CA ASP A 155 5.03 -7.12 9.45
C ASP A 155 3.95 -7.76 8.58
N TYR A 156 4.04 -7.59 7.26
CA TYR A 156 3.11 -8.20 6.30
C TYR A 156 3.80 -8.89 5.13
N SER A 157 3.11 -9.85 4.52
CA SER A 157 3.41 -10.42 3.22
C SER A 157 2.15 -10.47 2.36
N ILE A 158 2.31 -10.21 1.05
CA ILE A 158 1.30 -10.48 0.02
C ILE A 158 1.99 -11.39 -0.99
N LYS A 159 1.64 -12.67 -0.98
CA LYS A 159 2.15 -13.67 -1.92
C LYS A 159 1.09 -13.97 -2.97
N ALA A 160 1.38 -13.67 -4.23
CA ALA A 160 0.50 -13.90 -5.37
C ALA A 160 1.10 -15.02 -6.25
N LYS A 161 0.42 -16.17 -6.30
CA LYS A 161 0.83 -17.33 -7.11
C LYS A 161 -0.19 -17.59 -8.21
N GLY A 162 0.24 -17.43 -9.46
CA GLY A 162 -0.55 -17.66 -10.65
C GLY A 162 -0.35 -19.05 -11.26
N THR A 163 -1.40 -19.55 -11.89
CA THR A 163 -1.45 -20.75 -12.73
C THR A 163 -2.37 -20.47 -13.93
N GLU A 164 -2.41 -21.36 -14.91
CA GLU A 164 -3.35 -21.23 -16.04
C GLU A 164 -4.82 -21.18 -15.62
N SER A 165 -5.16 -21.76 -14.45
CA SER A 165 -6.52 -21.80 -13.90
C SER A 165 -6.91 -20.55 -13.10
N GLY A 166 -5.96 -19.68 -12.74
CA GLY A 166 -6.22 -18.49 -11.94
C GLY A 166 -5.04 -18.12 -11.04
N MET A 167 -5.33 -17.54 -9.89
CA MET A 167 -4.32 -17.09 -8.93
C MET A 167 -4.80 -17.31 -7.50
N LYS A 168 -3.86 -17.62 -6.61
CA LYS A 168 -4.05 -17.55 -5.16
C LYS A 168 -3.25 -16.39 -4.61
N VAL A 169 -3.88 -15.59 -3.73
CA VAL A 169 -3.20 -14.54 -2.98
C VAL A 169 -3.27 -14.85 -1.50
N THR A 170 -2.12 -15.13 -0.89
CA THR A 170 -1.99 -15.33 0.54
C THR A 170 -1.45 -14.05 1.18
N VAL A 171 -2.19 -13.54 2.16
CA VAL A 171 -1.79 -12.42 3.00
C VAL A 171 -1.42 -12.95 4.36
N GLU A 172 -0.26 -12.55 4.87
CA GLU A 172 0.10 -12.73 6.27
C GLU A 172 0.31 -11.36 6.91
N ALA A 173 -0.11 -11.22 8.17
CA ALA A 173 0.11 -10.02 8.96
C ALA A 173 0.46 -10.40 10.40
N SER A 174 1.34 -9.61 11.02
CA SER A 174 1.66 -9.74 12.44
C SER A 174 1.97 -8.39 13.07
N ALA A 175 1.49 -8.21 14.31
CA ALA A 175 1.70 -7.03 15.12
C ALA A 175 1.48 -7.40 16.60
N GLY A 176 2.28 -6.86 17.52
CA GLY A 176 2.05 -7.03 18.96
C GLY A 176 2.01 -8.48 19.45
N GLY A 177 2.78 -9.37 18.82
CA GLY A 177 2.78 -10.81 19.10
C GLY A 177 1.61 -11.60 18.48
N LYS A 178 0.62 -10.93 17.88
CA LYS A 178 -0.49 -11.55 17.16
C LYS A 178 -0.09 -11.83 15.70
N LYS A 179 -0.64 -12.88 15.11
CA LYS A 179 -0.43 -13.26 13.71
C LYS A 179 -1.75 -13.69 13.08
N ALA A 180 -1.92 -13.38 11.80
CA ALA A 180 -3.04 -13.82 10.99
C ALA A 180 -2.56 -14.17 9.57
N SER A 181 -3.24 -15.12 8.94
CA SER A 181 -3.03 -15.50 7.55
C SER A 181 -4.39 -15.71 6.89
N GLN A 182 -4.55 -15.23 5.66
CA GLN A 182 -5.75 -15.42 4.86
C GLN A 182 -5.37 -15.64 3.40
N THR A 183 -5.99 -16.62 2.75
CA THR A 183 -5.81 -16.87 1.31
C THR A 183 -7.09 -16.56 0.57
N PHE A 184 -6.95 -15.89 -0.57
CA PHE A 184 -8.01 -15.54 -1.49
C PHE A 184 -7.77 -16.23 -2.83
N ASP A 185 -8.81 -16.86 -3.35
CA ASP A 185 -8.80 -17.54 -4.64
C ASP A 185 -9.40 -16.62 -5.71
N TYR A 186 -8.69 -16.47 -6.83
CA TYR A 186 -9.10 -15.69 -7.98
C TYR A 186 -9.12 -16.59 -9.21
N PRO A 187 -10.28 -17.15 -9.59
CA PRO A 187 -10.42 -17.87 -10.85
C PRO A 187 -9.94 -17.03 -12.03
N LYS A 188 -9.40 -17.64 -13.10
CA LYS A 188 -8.85 -16.92 -14.26
C LYS A 188 -9.75 -15.77 -14.74
N GLN A 189 -11.05 -16.01 -14.89
CA GLN A 189 -12.02 -15.06 -15.45
C GLN A 189 -12.23 -13.79 -14.58
N SER A 190 -11.82 -13.81 -13.32
CA SER A 190 -12.11 -12.74 -12.37
C SER A 190 -11.36 -11.43 -12.65
N TRP A 191 -10.14 -11.55 -13.15
CA TRP A 191 -9.24 -10.44 -13.49
C TRP A 191 -8.54 -10.69 -14.82
N GLU A 192 -9.18 -11.45 -15.71
CA GLU A 192 -8.60 -11.89 -16.97
C GLU A 192 -8.21 -10.69 -17.86
N GLY A 193 -6.99 -10.76 -18.41
CA GLY A 193 -6.45 -9.74 -19.31
C GLY A 193 -6.11 -8.40 -18.64
N ILE A 194 -6.23 -8.29 -17.31
CA ILE A 194 -5.88 -7.08 -16.56
C ILE A 194 -4.46 -7.23 -16.03
N GLN A 195 -3.62 -6.24 -16.34
CA GLN A 195 -2.28 -6.14 -15.76
C GLN A 195 -2.41 -5.78 -14.28
N LEU A 196 -1.83 -6.59 -13.40
CA LEU A 196 -1.82 -6.41 -11.96
C LEU A 196 -0.43 -6.00 -11.49
N TYR A 197 -0.35 -5.14 -10.49
CA TYR A 197 0.92 -4.73 -9.90
C TYR A 197 0.77 -4.46 -8.40
N PHE A 198 1.88 -4.57 -7.67
CA PHE A 198 1.90 -4.24 -6.26
C PHE A 198 1.97 -2.73 -6.02
N LYS A 199 1.42 -2.29 -4.88
CA LYS A 199 1.62 -0.94 -4.34
C LYS A 199 1.96 -0.98 -2.86
N ALA A 200 2.72 -0.02 -2.38
CA ALA A 200 3.00 0.15 -0.95
C ALA A 200 3.28 1.60 -0.60
N GLY A 201 2.80 2.08 0.55
CA GLY A 201 3.01 3.44 1.00
C GLY A 201 1.82 3.95 1.79
N ASN A 202 1.30 5.11 1.41
CA ASN A 202 0.23 5.79 2.10
C ASN A 202 -0.85 6.22 1.11
N TYR A 203 -1.94 5.46 1.06
CA TYR A 203 -3.16 5.83 0.37
C TYR A 203 -4.21 6.26 1.40
N ASN A 204 -4.23 7.56 1.68
CA ASN A 204 -5.01 8.19 2.73
C ASN A 204 -6.51 8.15 2.36
N GLN A 205 -7.33 7.44 3.16
CA GLN A 205 -8.77 7.29 2.90
C GLN A 205 -9.58 8.47 3.44
N ASP A 206 -8.99 9.67 3.46
CA ASP A 206 -9.65 10.92 3.79
C ASP A 206 -9.56 11.90 2.62
N LYS A 207 -10.71 12.09 1.96
CA LYS A 207 -10.85 12.99 0.81
C LYS A 207 -11.24 14.41 1.20
N ASN A 208 -11.55 14.67 2.46
CA ASN A 208 -12.02 15.98 2.88
C ASN A 208 -10.83 16.92 3.12
N LYS A 209 -10.98 18.19 2.79
CA LYS A 209 -9.99 19.23 3.12
C LYS A 209 -10.16 19.69 4.57
N ASP A 210 -9.92 18.79 5.51
CA ASP A 210 -10.11 19.01 6.93
C ASP A 210 -8.81 19.31 7.70
N GLY A 211 -7.67 19.35 6.99
CA GLY A 211 -6.35 19.61 7.55
C GLY A 211 -5.70 18.41 8.23
N SER A 212 -6.34 17.23 8.21
CA SER A 212 -5.73 16.00 8.70
C SER A 212 -4.67 15.47 7.72
N GLU A 213 -3.83 14.55 8.19
CA GLU A 213 -2.84 13.89 7.35
C GLU A 213 -2.61 12.46 7.82
N ALA A 214 -2.31 11.58 6.88
CA ALA A 214 -1.80 10.25 7.16
C ALA A 214 -0.27 10.27 7.07
N VAL A 215 0.40 9.56 7.98
CA VAL A 215 1.84 9.30 7.89
C VAL A 215 2.09 7.81 8.09
N VAL A 216 2.73 7.19 7.11
CA VAL A 216 3.11 5.77 7.12
C VAL A 216 4.63 5.68 6.97
N ALA A 217 5.27 4.79 7.72
CA ALA A 217 6.70 4.54 7.61
C ALA A 217 7.01 3.08 7.31
N TYR A 218 8.02 2.83 6.48
CA TYR A 218 8.52 1.50 6.15
C TYR A 218 9.98 1.38 6.56
N SER A 219 10.30 0.52 7.53
CA SER A 219 11.69 0.18 7.86
C SER A 219 12.26 -0.90 6.95
N LYS A 220 11.40 -1.65 6.27
CA LYS A 220 11.75 -2.63 5.24
C LYS A 220 10.63 -2.74 4.22
N LEU A 221 10.98 -2.81 2.94
CA LEU A 221 10.08 -3.14 1.84
C LEU A 221 10.87 -3.96 0.81
N ASP A 222 10.32 -5.10 0.42
CA ASP A 222 10.92 -6.02 -0.54
C ASP A 222 9.85 -6.47 -1.54
N VAL A 223 10.25 -6.65 -2.79
CA VAL A 223 9.40 -7.25 -3.82
C VAL A 223 10.20 -8.26 -4.62
N ARG A 224 9.59 -9.39 -4.91
CA ARG A 224 10.19 -10.49 -5.66
C ARG A 224 9.24 -10.93 -6.74
N TYR A 225 9.80 -11.20 -7.90
CA TYR A 225 9.09 -11.73 -9.05
C TYR A 225 9.77 -13.03 -9.47
N LYS A 226 8.98 -14.07 -9.70
CA LYS A 226 9.46 -15.38 -10.16
C LYS A 226 8.50 -15.97 -11.17
#